data_AF-A0A183PM22-F1
#
_entry.id   AF-A0A183PM22-F1
#
_cell.length_a   1.000
_cell.length_b   1.000
_cell.length_c   1.000
_cell.angle_alpha   90.00
_cell.angle_beta   90.00
_cell.angle_gamma   90.00
#
_symmetry.space_group_name_H-M   'P 1'
#
loop_
_entity.id
_entity.type
_entity.pdbx_description
1 polymer ?
#
loop_
_entity_poly.entity_id
_entity_poly.type
_entity_poly.pdbx_seq_one_letter_code
_entity_poly.pdbx_strand_id
1 'polypeptide(L)'
;MISTIKIILKATDKDVNSTITYSMENGVDINTTLKFFIKSNGYVIVQQKLDYEQRNVYSFTVRASDGEFFALARIVITILDVNDEPPEYVLNPQQLTILENKPAQTFIGHVSIFA
;
A
#
# COMPACT_ATOMS: atom_id res chain seq x y z
N MET A 1 6.08 1.47 14.82
CA MET A 1 5.34 2.74 15.02
C MET A 1 4.27 2.77 13.94
N ILE A 2 2.99 2.78 14.29
CA ILE A 2 1.91 2.75 13.28
C ILE A 2 1.78 4.19 12.76
N SER A 3 2.29 4.46 11.57
CA SER A 3 2.14 5.76 10.91
C SER A 3 0.66 5.98 10.62
N THR A 4 0.02 6.84 11.42
CA THR A 4 -1.39 7.19 11.24
C THR A 4 -1.48 8.24 10.13
N ILE A 5 -1.70 7.79 8.88
CA ILE A 5 -2.07 8.70 7.80
C ILE A 5 -3.51 9.13 8.07
N LYS A 6 -3.70 10.39 8.47
CA LYS A 6 -5.01 10.97 8.77
C LYS A 6 -5.62 11.54 7.48
N ILE A 7 -6.42 10.73 6.79
CA ILE A 7 -7.30 11.23 5.72
C ILE A 7 -8.65 11.55 6.37
N ILE A 8 -9.12 12.79 6.21
CA ILE A 8 -10.41 13.25 6.73
C ILE A 8 -11.40 13.30 5.57
N LEU A 9 -12.42 12.45 5.62
CA LEU A 9 -13.57 12.57 4.74
C LEU A 9 -14.54 13.62 5.29
N LYS A 10 -15.05 14.48 4.40
CA LYS A 10 -16.05 15.49 4.72
C LYS A 10 -17.21 15.38 3.74
N ALA A 11 -18.39 15.22 4.28
CA ALA A 11 -19.66 15.45 3.64
C ALA A 11 -20.38 16.59 4.38
N THR A 12 -21.28 17.28 3.69
CA THR A 12 -22.08 18.38 4.21
C THR A 12 -23.53 18.08 3.95
N ASP A 13 -24.36 18.25 4.96
CA ASP A 13 -25.80 18.13 4.84
C ASP A 13 -26.45 19.53 5.00
N LYS A 14 -27.59 19.75 4.34
CA LYS A 14 -28.27 21.06 4.35
C LYS A 14 -29.11 21.26 5.59
N ASP A 15 -29.49 20.19 6.29
CA ASP A 15 -30.34 20.28 7.45
C ASP A 15 -29.53 20.73 8.68
N VAL A 16 -30.20 21.45 9.57
CA VAL A 16 -29.59 22.00 10.78
C VAL A 16 -29.42 20.86 11.79
N ASN A 17 -28.18 20.67 12.29
CA ASN A 17 -27.79 19.66 13.30
C ASN A 17 -27.63 18.21 12.82
N SER A 18 -27.49 17.96 11.52
CA SER A 18 -27.23 16.61 10.99
C SER A 18 -25.84 16.11 11.41
N THR A 19 -25.79 14.96 12.10
CA THR A 19 -24.53 14.27 12.43
C THR A 19 -24.23 13.25 11.36
N ILE A 20 -23.18 13.47 10.58
CA ILE A 20 -22.78 12.56 9.50
C ILE A 20 -21.85 11.48 10.03
N THR A 21 -22.17 10.23 9.73
CA THR A 21 -21.35 9.05 10.02
C THR A 21 -20.79 8.44 8.75
N TYR A 22 -19.61 7.83 8.85
CA TYR A 22 -18.91 7.22 7.73
C TYR A 22 -18.67 5.73 7.95
N SER A 23 -18.80 4.94 6.88
CA SER A 23 -18.52 3.50 6.87
C SER A 23 -18.00 3.05 5.51
N MET A 24 -17.25 1.95 5.49
CA MET A 24 -16.97 1.26 4.23
C MET A 24 -18.24 0.57 3.74
N GLU A 25 -18.45 0.53 2.42
CA GLU A 25 -19.58 -0.19 1.83
C GLU A 25 -19.40 -1.70 1.89
N ASN A 26 -20.49 -2.43 1.68
CA ASN A 26 -20.45 -3.89 1.56
C ASN A 26 -19.69 -4.31 0.29
N GLY A 27 -18.98 -5.44 0.35
CA GLY A 27 -18.25 -6.00 -0.80
C GLY A 27 -16.86 -5.42 -1.02
N VAL A 28 -16.34 -4.62 -0.08
CA VAL A 28 -14.91 -4.24 -0.08
C VAL A 28 -14.05 -5.49 0.14
N ASP A 29 -12.97 -5.61 -0.64
CA ASP A 29 -12.12 -6.78 -0.58
C ASP A 29 -11.46 -6.97 0.79
N ILE A 30 -11.31 -8.22 1.22
CA ILE A 30 -10.79 -8.57 2.54
C ILE A 30 -9.38 -8.04 2.79
N ASN A 31 -8.53 -7.94 1.75
CA ASN A 31 -7.19 -7.39 1.92
C ASN A 31 -7.28 -5.89 2.24
N THR A 32 -8.20 -5.16 1.62
CA THR A 32 -8.46 -3.74 1.94
C THR A 32 -8.99 -3.57 3.36
N THR A 33 -9.98 -4.36 3.79
CA THR A 33 -10.57 -4.23 5.14
C THR A 33 -9.64 -4.69 6.27
N LEU A 34 -8.63 -5.52 5.97
CA LEU A 34 -7.55 -5.85 6.91
C LEU A 34 -6.49 -4.74 7.03
N LYS A 35 -6.28 -3.94 5.97
CA LYS A 35 -5.28 -2.87 5.95
C LYS A 35 -5.85 -1.53 6.42
N PHE A 36 -7.13 -1.25 6.14
CA PHE A 36 -7.74 0.05 6.40
C PHE A 36 -9.05 -0.09 7.18
N PHE A 37 -9.27 0.87 8.07
CA PHE A 37 -10.52 1.04 8.81
C PHE A 37 -11.01 2.48 8.73
N ILE A 38 -12.32 2.68 8.64
CA ILE A 38 -12.94 4.00 8.70
C ILE A 38 -13.68 4.16 10.02
N LYS A 39 -13.31 5.19 10.77
CA LYS A 39 -14.08 5.64 11.93
C LYS A 39 -15.34 6.38 11.48
N SER A 40 -16.36 6.34 12.32
CA SER A 40 -17.62 7.06 12.10
C SER A 40 -17.46 8.57 11.95
N ASN A 41 -16.33 9.16 12.38
CA ASN A 41 -16.01 10.57 12.18
C ASN A 41 -15.28 10.87 10.85
N GLY A 42 -15.18 9.90 9.95
CA GLY A 42 -14.58 10.05 8.63
C GLY A 42 -13.06 9.87 8.59
N TYR A 43 -12.44 9.39 9.67
CA TYR A 43 -11.00 9.13 9.69
C TYR A 43 -10.68 7.76 9.11
N VAL A 44 -9.83 7.72 8.09
CA VAL A 44 -9.22 6.49 7.58
C VAL A 44 -7.99 6.15 8.41
N ILE A 45 -7.85 4.90 8.85
CA ILE A 45 -6.77 4.42 9.71
C ILE A 45 -6.12 3.20 9.07
N VAL A 46 -4.80 3.16 9.07
CA VAL A 46 -4.01 1.99 8.70
C VAL A 46 -3.95 1.03 9.88
N GLN A 47 -4.43 -0.21 9.70
CA GLN A 47 -4.50 -1.24 10.73
C GLN A 47 -3.30 -2.20 10.72
N GLN A 48 -2.68 -2.39 9.55
CA GLN A 48 -1.55 -3.31 9.37
C GLN A 48 -0.48 -2.68 8.49
N LYS A 49 0.74 -3.24 8.51
CA LYS A 49 1.85 -2.79 7.64
C LYS A 49 1.38 -2.81 6.17
N LEU A 50 1.68 -1.72 5.48
CA LEU A 50 1.54 -1.54 4.04
C LEU A 50 2.90 -1.85 3.41
N ASP A 51 2.86 -2.43 2.23
CA ASP A 51 4.02 -2.94 1.51
C ASP A 51 3.76 -2.66 0.02
N TYR A 52 4.63 -1.84 -0.57
CA TYR A 52 4.45 -1.31 -1.91
C TYR A 52 4.55 -2.43 -2.96
N GLU A 53 5.51 -3.33 -2.75
CA GLU A 53 5.84 -4.48 -3.57
C GLU A 53 4.70 -5.52 -3.57
N GLN A 54 4.01 -5.67 -2.44
CA GLN A 54 2.81 -6.51 -2.38
C GLN A 54 1.59 -5.87 -3.05
N ARG A 55 1.29 -4.60 -2.73
CA ARG A 55 0.14 -3.88 -3.30
C ARG A 55 0.28 -2.37 -3.12
N ASN A 56 0.44 -1.69 -4.23
CA ASN A 56 0.61 -0.24 -4.27
C ASN A 56 -0.68 0.58 -4.41
N VAL A 57 -1.84 -0.05 -4.70
CA VAL A 57 -3.11 0.66 -4.83
C VAL A 57 -4.28 -0.09 -4.18
N TYR A 58 -5.05 0.65 -3.38
CA TYR A 58 -6.31 0.20 -2.80
C TYR A 58 -7.43 1.12 -3.28
N SER A 59 -8.60 0.55 -3.61
CA SER A 59 -9.76 1.36 -3.94
C SER A 59 -11.03 0.75 -3.38
N PHE A 60 -11.85 1.56 -2.73
CA PHE A 60 -13.10 1.13 -2.11
C PHE A 60 -14.09 2.28 -2.01
N THR A 61 -15.37 1.95 -1.84
CA THR A 61 -16.44 2.93 -1.69
C THR A 61 -16.73 3.18 -0.22
N VAL A 62 -16.89 4.45 0.12
CA VAL A 62 -17.29 4.91 1.46
C VAL A 62 -18.69 5.48 1.39
N ARG A 63 -19.48 5.17 2.40
CA ARG A 63 -20.79 5.75 2.65
C ARG A 63 -20.69 6.82 3.72
N ALA A 64 -21.25 7.98 3.43
CA ALA A 64 -21.54 9.03 4.39
C ALA A 64 -23.06 9.09 4.59
N SER A 65 -23.54 9.06 5.83
CA SER A 65 -24.98 9.06 6.13
C SER A 65 -25.30 9.92 7.35
N ASP A 66 -26.38 10.69 7.26
CA ASP A 66 -26.96 11.48 8.35
C ASP A 66 -27.99 10.69 9.20
N GLY A 67 -28.23 9.42 8.85
CA GLY A 67 -29.23 8.54 9.47
C GLY A 67 -30.50 8.35 8.64
N GLU A 68 -30.80 9.23 7.69
CA GLU A 68 -31.95 9.13 6.79
C GLU A 68 -31.51 8.92 5.34
N PHE A 69 -30.61 9.77 4.85
CA PHE A 69 -30.02 9.68 3.53
C PHE A 69 -28.55 9.27 3.59
N PHE A 70 -28.01 8.93 2.42
CA PHE A 70 -26.60 8.64 2.29
C PHE A 70 -26.06 9.04 0.93
N ALA A 71 -24.75 9.33 0.90
CA ALA A 71 -23.96 9.54 -0.29
C ALA A 71 -22.81 8.55 -0.35
N LEU A 72 -22.41 8.16 -1.56
CA LEU A 72 -21.29 7.26 -1.80
C LEU A 72 -20.14 8.00 -2.47
N ALA A 73 -18.91 7.71 -2.04
CA ALA A 73 -17.70 8.25 -2.64
C ALA A 73 -16.66 7.14 -2.83
N ARG A 74 -16.04 7.09 -4.01
CA ARG A 74 -14.93 6.18 -4.28
C ARG A 74 -13.63 6.79 -3.75
N ILE A 75 -12.93 6.03 -2.91
CA ILE A 75 -11.60 6.38 -2.39
C ILE A 75 -10.56 5.53 -3.11
N VAL A 76 -9.44 6.16 -3.46
CA VAL A 76 -8.25 5.51 -4.00
C VAL A 76 -7.07 5.90 -3.11
N ILE A 77 -6.38 4.91 -2.58
CA ILE A 77 -5.17 5.07 -1.76
C ILE A 77 -4.01 4.49 -2.56
N THR A 78 -3.04 5.34 -2.86
CA THR A 78 -1.78 4.95 -3.50
C THR A 78 -0.70 4.88 -2.44
N ILE A 79 -0.04 3.73 -2.33
CA ILE A 79 1.14 3.54 -1.48
C ILE A 79 2.32 4.06 -2.28
N LEU A 80 3.15 4.89 -1.64
CA LEU A 80 4.38 5.35 -2.22
C LEU A 80 5.49 4.40 -1.83
N ASP A 81 6.28 4.03 -2.82
CA ASP A 81 7.48 3.23 -2.69
C ASP A 81 8.48 3.93 -1.75
N VAL A 82 9.05 3.14 -0.85
CA VAL A 82 10.24 3.49 -0.08
C VAL A 82 11.23 2.40 -0.41
N ASN A 83 12.45 2.75 -0.79
CA ASN A 83 13.51 1.78 -1.05
C ASN A 83 13.91 1.05 0.26
N ASP A 84 13.10 0.07 0.66
CA ASP A 84 13.25 -0.78 1.84
C ASP A 84 13.49 -2.26 1.49
N GLU A 85 13.52 -2.60 0.20
CA GLU A 85 14.07 -3.87 -0.28
C GLU A 85 15.59 -3.78 -0.53
N PRO A 86 16.37 -4.79 -0.12
CA PRO A 86 17.79 -4.83 -0.44
C PRO A 86 17.96 -4.99 -1.95
N PRO A 87 19.02 -4.42 -2.54
CA PRO A 87 19.24 -4.56 -3.97
C PRO A 87 19.38 -6.03 -4.35
N GLU A 88 18.66 -6.45 -5.38
CA GLU A 88 18.78 -7.80 -5.91
C GLU A 88 20.11 -7.93 -6.68
N TYR A 89 20.88 -8.97 -6.37
CA TYR A 89 22.09 -9.31 -7.12
C TYR A 89 21.78 -10.43 -8.11
N VAL A 90 22.25 -10.25 -9.35
CA VAL A 90 22.22 -11.28 -10.38
C VAL A 90 23.64 -11.75 -10.63
N LEU A 91 23.88 -13.04 -10.36
CA LEU A 91 25.10 -13.74 -10.76
C LEU A 91 24.90 -14.34 -12.15
N ASN A 92 25.71 -13.89 -13.12
CA ASN A 92 25.74 -14.49 -14.45
C ASN A 92 27.19 -14.80 -14.89
N PRO A 93 27.62 -16.08 -14.86
CA PRO A 93 26.86 -17.28 -14.50
C PRO A 93 26.65 -17.45 -12.98
N GLN A 94 25.60 -18.19 -12.57
CA GLN A 94 25.29 -18.46 -11.14
C GLN A 94 26.40 -19.23 -10.41
N GLN A 95 27.17 -20.04 -11.14
CA GLN A 95 28.37 -20.70 -10.65
C GLN A 95 29.54 -20.35 -11.56
N LEU A 96 30.66 -19.95 -10.96
CA LEU A 96 31.90 -19.67 -11.68
C LEU A 96 32.83 -20.86 -11.52
N THR A 97 33.31 -21.42 -12.63
CA THR A 97 34.27 -22.53 -12.63
C THR A 97 35.52 -22.10 -13.40
N ILE A 98 36.69 -22.30 -12.80
CA ILE A 98 37.99 -22.00 -13.42
C ILE A 98 38.94 -23.19 -13.25
N LEU A 99 39.74 -23.46 -14.28
CA LEU A 99 40.80 -24.46 -14.21
C LEU A 99 42.04 -23.86 -13.51
N GLU A 100 42.71 -24.65 -12.67
CA GLU A 100 43.85 -24.19 -11.86
C GLU A 100 45.03 -23.63 -12.67
N ASN A 101 45.16 -24.03 -13.94
CA ASN A 101 46.28 -23.67 -14.80
C ASN A 101 46.05 -22.38 -15.62
N LYS A 102 45.01 -21.60 -15.32
CA LYS A 102 44.73 -20.37 -16.04
C LYS A 102 45.69 -19.24 -15.63
N PRO A 103 46.10 -18.38 -16.57
CA PRO A 103 47.00 -17.26 -16.28
C PRO A 103 46.32 -16.23 -15.36
N ALA A 104 47.14 -15.43 -14.68
CA ALA A 104 46.67 -14.28 -13.92
C ALA A 104 45.79 -13.37 -14.79
N GLN A 105 44.77 -12.75 -14.17
CA GLN A 105 43.80 -11.86 -14.82
C GLN A 105 42.80 -12.56 -15.77
N THR A 106 42.60 -13.87 -15.65
CA THR A 106 41.51 -14.56 -16.36
C THR A 106 40.14 -14.07 -15.85
N PHE A 107 39.30 -13.56 -16.74
CA PHE A 107 37.92 -13.21 -16.44
C PHE A 107 37.08 -14.48 -16.20
N ILE A 108 36.40 -14.54 -15.06
CA ILE A 108 35.58 -15.70 -14.67
C ILE A 108 34.08 -15.40 -14.65
N GLY A 109 33.70 -14.13 -14.67
CA GLY A 109 32.32 -13.69 -14.53
C GLY A 109 32.25 -12.29 -13.90
N HIS A 110 31.04 -11.75 -13.81
CA HIS A 110 30.77 -10.49 -13.13
C HIS A 110 29.49 -10.59 -12.29
N VAL A 111 29.41 -9.77 -11.25
CA VAL A 111 28.20 -9.62 -10.43
C VAL A 111 27.57 -8.29 -10.78
N SER A 112 26.30 -8.31 -11.12
CA SER A 112 25.52 -7.10 -11.34
C SER A 112 24.55 -6.93 -10.18
N ILE A 113 24.48 -5.73 -9.63
CA ILE A 113 23.57 -5.35 -8.55
C ILE A 113 22.62 -4.31 -9.15
N PHE A 114 21.31 -4.57 -9.03
CA PHE A 114 20.28 -3.63 -9.43
C PHE A 114 19.69 -2.99 -8.17
N ALA A 115 19.50 -1.68 -8.21
CA ALA A 115 18.96 -0.87 -7.12
C ALA A 115 17.78 -0.03 -7.63
#